data_AF-A0A7C4T9V1-F1
#
_entry.id   AF-A0A7C4T9V1-F1
#
_cell.length_a   1.000
_cell.length_b   1.000
_cell.length_c   1.000
_cell.angle_alpha   90.00
_cell.angle_beta   90.00
_cell.angle_gamma   90.00
#
_symmetry.space_group_name_H-M   'P 1'
#
loop_
_entity.id
_entity.type
_entity.pdbx_description
1 polymer ?
#
loop_
_entity_poly.entity_id
_entity_poly.type
_entity_poly.pdbx_seq_one_letter_code
_entity_poly.pdbx_strand_id
1 'polypeptide(L)'
;MNANAANKKIVFSYEGPFNMRIISSLGKYLAEYLDAPFETRMSLYRVFIEISQNVALYSEDRVKQELETTVGVGKVIIETDGNAYYCTTTNRIRPEHADVLVNYCRQINEASTNDLIKLKEKLRRESSIKDNGAHIGLISIRLFSKNLLNVDIIKENENTFFTISSTIS
;
A
#
# COMPACT_ATOMS: atom_id res chain seq x y z
N MET A 1 -8.16 -0.11 -32.17
CA MET A 1 -9.27 -0.08 -31.18
C MET A 1 -8.79 -0.86 -29.97
N ASN A 2 -8.51 -0.21 -28.85
CA ASN A 2 -8.24 -0.89 -27.59
C ASN A 2 -8.87 -0.08 -26.44
N ALA A 3 -9.71 -0.79 -25.71
CA ALA A 3 -10.42 -0.53 -24.45
C ALA A 3 -10.31 0.86 -23.81
N ASN A 4 -11.49 1.47 -23.60
CA ASN A 4 -11.74 2.56 -22.67
C ASN A 4 -11.03 2.32 -21.32
N ALA A 5 -9.92 3.02 -21.07
CA ALA A 5 -9.55 3.34 -19.71
C ALA A 5 -10.65 4.30 -19.21
N ALA A 6 -11.55 3.81 -18.35
CA ALA A 6 -12.45 4.70 -17.63
C ALA A 6 -11.59 5.79 -16.97
N ASN A 7 -11.84 7.06 -17.28
CA ASN A 7 -11.09 8.17 -16.74
C ASN A 7 -11.26 8.16 -15.21
N LYS A 8 -10.24 7.68 -14.51
CA LYS A 8 -10.22 7.70 -13.06
C LYS A 8 -10.11 9.14 -12.59
N LYS A 9 -10.99 9.54 -11.69
CA LYS A 9 -10.91 10.82 -10.98
C LYS A 9 -10.02 10.66 -9.76
N ILE A 10 -9.05 11.54 -9.62
CA ILE A 10 -8.23 11.64 -8.40
C ILE A 10 -9.10 12.19 -7.26
N VAL A 11 -9.23 11.43 -6.18
CA VAL A 11 -9.85 11.88 -4.92
C VAL A 11 -8.86 12.75 -4.16
N PHE A 12 -7.65 12.21 -3.93
CA PHE A 12 -6.49 12.99 -3.50
C PHE A 12 -5.19 12.31 -3.93
N SER A 13 -4.11 13.08 -3.92
CA SER A 13 -2.76 12.56 -4.02
C SER A 13 -1.84 13.28 -3.04
N TYR A 14 -0.84 12.58 -2.54
CA TYR A 14 0.18 13.13 -1.66
C TYR A 14 1.54 12.59 -2.08
N GLU A 15 2.55 13.45 -2.12
CA GLU A 15 3.93 13.09 -2.40
C GLU A 15 4.83 13.79 -1.38
N GLY A 16 5.67 13.03 -0.68
CA GLY A 16 6.49 13.53 0.41
C GLY A 16 6.68 12.54 1.56
N PRO A 17 7.06 13.03 2.76
CA PRO A 17 7.33 12.20 3.94
C PRO A 17 6.10 11.57 4.61
N PHE A 18 6.08 10.24 4.73
CA PHE A 18 4.96 9.47 5.29
C PHE A 18 4.99 9.38 6.82
N ASN A 19 4.85 10.51 7.50
CA ASN A 19 4.81 10.52 8.96
C ASN A 19 3.42 10.20 9.52
N MET A 20 3.36 9.83 10.80
CA MET A 20 2.10 9.44 11.46
C MET A 20 1.03 10.53 11.41
N ARG A 21 1.40 11.81 11.44
CA ARG A 21 0.42 12.91 11.37
C ARG A 21 -0.27 12.92 10.01
N ILE A 22 0.49 12.85 8.92
CA ILE A 22 -0.08 12.81 7.55
C ILE A 22 -0.92 11.55 7.34
N ILE A 23 -0.40 10.38 7.72
CA ILE A 23 -1.11 9.10 7.58
C ILE A 23 -2.43 9.14 8.36
N SER A 24 -2.42 9.58 9.62
CA SER A 24 -3.64 9.64 10.44
C SER A 24 -4.64 10.67 9.91
N SER A 25 -4.19 11.85 9.46
CA SER A 25 -5.08 12.89 8.92
C SER A 25 -5.77 12.45 7.62
N LEU A 26 -5.02 11.90 6.66
CA LEU A 26 -5.57 11.41 5.40
C LEU A 26 -6.43 10.16 5.60
N GLY A 27 -6.02 9.26 6.51
CA GLY A 27 -6.82 8.10 6.88
C GLY A 27 -8.16 8.48 7.50
N LYS A 28 -8.18 9.49 8.38
CA LYS A 28 -9.41 10.05 8.95
C LYS A 28 -10.34 10.60 7.87
N TYR A 29 -9.79 11.32 6.89
CA TYR A 29 -10.55 11.79 5.73
C TYR A 29 -11.29 10.64 5.02
N LEU A 30 -10.57 9.55 4.71
CA LEU A 30 -11.14 8.37 4.05
C LEU A 30 -12.26 7.71 4.88
N ALA A 31 -12.07 7.61 6.19
CA ALA A 31 -13.03 6.92 7.07
C ALA A 31 -14.31 7.74 7.31
N GLU A 32 -14.18 9.06 7.47
CA GLU A 32 -15.26 9.92 7.97
C GLU A 32 -15.93 10.79 6.90
N TYR A 33 -15.18 11.22 5.87
CA TYR A 33 -15.62 12.28 4.96
C TYR A 33 -15.73 11.86 3.50
N LEU A 34 -15.22 10.68 3.13
CA LEU A 34 -15.37 10.17 1.77
C LEU A 34 -16.85 9.88 1.46
N ASP A 35 -17.31 10.28 0.28
CA ASP A 35 -18.66 9.98 -0.19
C ASP A 35 -18.71 8.57 -0.80
N ALA A 36 -18.81 7.58 0.10
CA ALA A 36 -18.88 6.16 -0.25
C ALA A 36 -19.62 5.38 0.87
N PRO A 37 -20.13 4.16 0.57
CA PRO A 37 -20.66 3.27 1.59
C PRO A 37 -19.67 3.00 2.71
N PHE A 38 -20.18 2.81 3.94
CA PHE A 38 -19.34 2.62 5.14
C PHE A 38 -18.30 1.51 4.99
N GLU A 39 -18.71 0.35 4.46
CA GLU A 39 -17.81 -0.79 4.25
C GLU A 39 -16.68 -0.45 3.28
N THR A 40 -17.00 0.21 2.15
CA THR A 40 -16.01 0.70 1.17
C THR A 40 -15.03 1.67 1.82
N ARG A 41 -15.50 2.64 2.61
CA ARG A 41 -14.64 3.58 3.35
C ARG A 41 -13.71 2.85 4.31
N MET A 42 -14.23 1.90 5.07
CA MET A 42 -13.46 1.20 6.09
C MET A 42 -12.41 0.26 5.48
N SER A 43 -12.76 -0.44 4.38
CA SER A 43 -11.79 -1.22 3.61
C SER A 43 -10.70 -0.34 3.00
N LEU A 44 -11.08 0.77 2.36
CA LEU A 44 -10.12 1.72 1.79
C LEU A 44 -9.22 2.35 2.84
N TYR A 45 -9.77 2.77 3.98
CA TYR A 45 -9.02 3.27 5.13
C TYR A 45 -7.98 2.26 5.61
N ARG A 46 -8.38 0.99 5.84
CA ARG A 46 -7.47 -0.05 6.34
C ARG A 46 -6.35 -0.34 5.34
N VAL A 47 -6.69 -0.44 4.05
CA VAL A 47 -5.70 -0.59 2.96
C VAL A 47 -4.74 0.58 2.94
N PHE A 48 -5.26 1.81 2.98
CA PHE A 48 -4.48 3.03 2.99
C PHE A 48 -3.49 3.09 4.15
N ILE A 49 -3.90 2.71 5.36
CA ILE A 49 -3.01 2.70 6.53
C ILE A 49 -1.85 1.72 6.33
N GLU A 50 -2.13 0.47 5.97
CA GLU A 50 -1.10 -0.57 5.79
C GLU A 50 -0.10 -0.21 4.68
N ILE A 51 -0.60 0.24 3.52
CA ILE A 51 0.25 0.56 2.38
C ILE A 51 1.07 1.84 2.62
N SER A 52 0.51 2.82 3.32
CA SER A 52 1.22 4.06 3.70
C SER A 52 2.29 3.79 4.77
N GLN A 53 2.02 2.89 5.72
CA GLN A 53 3.02 2.45 6.70
C GLN A 53 4.16 1.69 6.03
N ASN A 54 3.88 0.94 4.96
CA ASN A 54 4.92 0.30 4.16
C ASN A 54 5.92 1.35 3.61
N VAL A 55 5.41 2.42 3.00
CA VAL A 55 6.25 3.54 2.53
C VAL A 55 7.04 4.16 3.69
N ALA A 56 6.37 4.49 4.80
CA ALA A 56 6.99 5.13 5.97
C ALA A 56 8.17 4.34 6.53
N LEU A 57 8.07 3.01 6.55
CA LEU A 57 9.03 2.11 7.16
C LEU A 57 10.15 1.71 6.20
N TYR A 58 9.82 1.42 4.93
CA TYR A 58 10.70 0.69 4.01
C TYR A 58 11.18 1.50 2.80
N SER A 59 10.72 2.75 2.60
CA SER A 59 11.28 3.57 1.52
C SER A 59 12.77 3.84 1.72
N GLU A 60 13.51 3.73 0.61
CA GLU A 60 14.95 4.06 0.55
C GLU A 60 15.17 5.57 0.56
N ASP A 61 14.21 6.35 0.06
CA ASP A 61 14.21 7.80 0.25
C ASP A 61 13.72 8.12 1.66
N ARG A 62 14.56 8.79 2.44
CA ARG A 62 14.29 9.09 3.85
C ARG A 62 14.61 10.54 4.17
N VAL A 63 13.78 11.15 5.00
CA VAL A 63 14.03 12.49 5.56
C VAL A 63 14.14 12.42 7.07
N LYS A 64 15.02 13.25 7.64
CA LYS A 64 15.10 13.46 9.10
C LYS A 64 13.93 14.31 9.58
N GLN A 65 13.40 13.96 10.75
CA GLN A 65 12.43 14.77 11.48
C GLN A 65 13.10 15.44 12.70
N GLU A 66 12.41 16.41 13.30
CA GLU A 66 12.88 17.21 14.45
C GLU A 66 13.35 16.37 15.66
N LEU A 67 12.88 15.11 15.78
CA LEU A 67 13.21 14.19 16.87
C LEU A 67 14.29 13.15 16.52
N GLU A 68 15.15 13.42 15.52
CA GLU A 68 16.18 12.49 15.00
C GLU A 68 15.64 11.14 14.48
N THR A 69 14.33 11.01 14.32
CA THR A 69 13.72 9.88 13.61
C THR A 69 13.74 10.15 12.11
N THR A 70 13.93 9.09 11.31
CA THR A 70 13.79 9.20 9.86
C THR A 70 12.50 8.56 9.40
N VAL A 71 11.85 9.16 8.42
CA VAL A 71 10.63 8.62 7.81
C VAL A 71 10.80 8.47 6.31
N GLY A 72 10.22 7.41 5.75
CA GLY A 72 10.21 7.16 4.32
C GLY A 72 9.44 8.22 3.52
N VAL A 73 9.91 8.47 2.32
CA VAL A 73 9.31 9.36 1.33
C VAL A 73 8.70 8.53 0.21
N GLY A 74 7.56 8.96 -0.31
CA GLY A 74 6.96 8.34 -1.48
C GLY A 74 5.75 9.11 -1.95
N LYS A 75 4.87 8.42 -2.66
CA LYS A 75 3.63 8.94 -3.20
C LYS A 75 2.47 8.03 -2.87
N VAL A 76 1.31 8.59 -2.61
CA VAL A 76 0.03 7.90 -2.57
C VAL A 76 -0.96 8.62 -3.46
N ILE A 77 -1.76 7.85 -4.20
CA ILE A 77 -2.87 8.36 -5.00
C ILE A 77 -4.10 7.53 -4.64
N ILE A 78 -5.19 8.23 -4.30
CA ILE A 78 -6.52 7.64 -4.21
C ILE A 78 -7.31 8.10 -5.43
N GLU A 79 -7.81 7.14 -6.19
CA GLU A 79 -8.57 7.38 -7.41
C GLU A 79 -9.91 6.65 -7.36
N THR A 80 -10.87 7.08 -8.17
CA THR A 80 -12.13 6.37 -8.38
C THR A 80 -12.60 6.48 -9.83
N ASP A 81 -13.24 5.44 -10.35
CA ASP A 81 -13.95 5.46 -11.63
C ASP A 81 -15.47 5.57 -11.46
N GLY A 82 -15.94 5.82 -10.23
CA GLY A 82 -17.35 5.84 -9.85
C GLY A 82 -17.90 4.48 -9.38
N ASN A 83 -17.25 3.36 -9.74
CA ASN A 83 -17.64 2.02 -9.30
C ASN A 83 -16.72 1.49 -8.19
N ALA A 84 -15.43 1.78 -8.28
CA ALA A 84 -14.43 1.33 -7.34
C ALA A 84 -13.49 2.47 -6.94
N TYR A 85 -12.78 2.25 -5.84
CA TYR A 85 -11.66 3.06 -5.41
C TYR A 85 -10.35 2.31 -5.62
N TYR A 86 -9.29 3.05 -5.93
CA TYR A 86 -7.95 2.53 -6.11
C TYR A 86 -7.02 3.24 -5.14
N CYS A 87 -6.31 2.48 -4.32
CA CYS A 87 -5.29 3.00 -3.43
C CYS A 87 -3.93 2.52 -3.92
N THR A 88 -3.13 3.46 -4.42
CA THR A 88 -1.82 3.18 -5.00
C THR A 88 -0.75 3.93 -4.26
N THR A 89 0.35 3.26 -3.90
CA THR A 89 1.58 3.92 -3.45
C THR A 89 2.74 3.60 -4.35
N THR A 90 3.66 4.56 -4.45
CA THR A 90 4.94 4.40 -5.12
C THR A 90 6.04 4.93 -4.22
N ASN A 91 7.11 4.17 -4.03
CA ASN A 91 8.29 4.61 -3.29
C ASN A 91 9.56 4.00 -3.86
N ARG A 92 10.70 4.67 -3.66
CA ARG A 92 12.00 4.13 -4.07
C ARG A 92 12.37 2.96 -3.16
N ILE A 93 12.93 1.93 -3.77
CA ILE A 93 13.49 0.75 -3.10
C ILE A 93 14.90 0.50 -3.61
N ARG A 94 15.64 -0.36 -2.90
CA ARG A 94 16.88 -0.91 -3.44
C ARG A 94 16.60 -1.93 -4.53
N PRO A 95 17.39 -1.96 -5.63
CA PRO A 95 17.17 -2.88 -6.73
C PRO A 95 17.09 -4.36 -6.31
N GLU A 96 17.88 -4.78 -5.32
CA GLU A 96 17.89 -6.16 -4.81
C GLU A 96 16.58 -6.62 -4.17
N HIS A 97 15.69 -5.69 -3.79
CA HIS A 97 14.39 -6.02 -3.19
C HIS A 97 13.28 -6.20 -4.23
N ALA A 98 13.49 -5.80 -5.48
CA ALA A 98 12.45 -5.78 -6.51
C ALA A 98 11.85 -7.17 -6.76
N ASP A 99 12.68 -8.16 -7.09
CA ASP A 99 12.21 -9.52 -7.42
C ASP A 99 11.60 -10.22 -6.21
N VAL A 100 12.14 -9.96 -5.01
CA VAL A 100 11.62 -10.51 -3.75
C VAL A 100 10.20 -10.01 -3.50
N LEU A 101 9.95 -8.71 -3.64
CA LEU A 101 8.64 -8.11 -3.42
C LEU A 101 7.62 -8.58 -4.45
N VAL A 102 7.99 -8.61 -5.73
CA VAL A 102 7.11 -9.10 -6.81
C VAL A 102 6.72 -10.56 -6.58
N ASN A 103 7.70 -11.42 -6.27
CA ASN A 103 7.44 -12.82 -6.01
C ASN A 103 6.55 -13.02 -4.76
N TYR A 104 6.77 -12.24 -3.71
CA TYR A 104 5.97 -12.30 -2.50
C TYR A 104 4.51 -11.88 -2.74
N CYS A 105 4.29 -10.79 -3.48
CA CYS A 105 2.95 -10.35 -3.87
C CYS A 105 2.25 -11.36 -4.79
N ARG A 106 2.98 -12.02 -5.70
CA ARG A 106 2.45 -13.12 -6.51
C ARG A 106 1.95 -14.28 -5.64
N GLN A 107 2.75 -14.72 -4.68
CA GLN A 107 2.36 -15.79 -3.75
C GLN A 107 1.10 -15.40 -2.94
N ILE A 108 1.01 -14.14 -2.49
CA ILE A 108 -0.18 -13.63 -1.81
C ILE A 108 -1.42 -13.69 -2.71
N ASN A 109 -1.28 -13.34 -3.99
CA ASN A 109 -2.36 -13.34 -4.96
C ASN A 109 -2.86 -14.75 -5.32
N GLU A 110 -1.97 -15.73 -5.35
CA GLU A 110 -2.27 -17.14 -5.63
C GLU A 110 -2.88 -17.87 -4.43
N ALA A 111 -2.65 -17.39 -3.21
CA ALA A 111 -3.15 -18.00 -1.99
C ALA A 111 -4.66 -17.77 -1.76
N SER A 112 -5.32 -18.77 -1.16
CA SER A 112 -6.71 -18.62 -0.71
C SER A 112 -6.81 -17.69 0.51
N THR A 113 -7.97 -17.09 0.74
CA THR A 113 -8.23 -16.25 1.92
C THR A 113 -7.91 -16.99 3.23
N ASN A 114 -8.27 -18.26 3.33
CA ASN A 114 -8.00 -19.06 4.54
C ASN A 114 -6.50 -19.30 4.75
N ASP A 115 -5.75 -19.53 3.67
CA ASP A 115 -4.31 -19.73 3.76
C ASP A 115 -3.59 -18.42 4.12
N LEU A 116 -4.05 -17.29 3.59
CA LEU A 116 -3.54 -15.97 3.97
C LEU A 116 -3.77 -15.65 5.45
N ILE A 117 -4.94 -16.00 6.00
CA ILE A 117 -5.22 -15.84 7.43
C ILE A 117 -4.25 -16.68 8.27
N LYS A 118 -4.10 -17.97 7.94
CA LYS A 118 -3.16 -18.87 8.63
C LYS A 118 -1.72 -18.39 8.53
N LEU A 119 -1.30 -17.93 7.35
CA LEU A 119 0.03 -17.40 7.10
C LEU A 119 0.28 -16.16 7.95
N LYS A 120 -0.67 -15.22 7.99
CA LYS A 120 -0.60 -14.03 8.84
C LYS A 120 -0.48 -14.36 10.33
N GLU A 121 -1.24 -15.34 10.82
CA GLU A 121 -1.16 -15.80 12.21
C GLU A 121 0.17 -16.49 12.53
N LYS A 122 0.69 -17.30 11.60
CA LYS A 122 2.01 -17.92 11.70
C LYS A 122 3.10 -16.84 11.83
N LEU A 123 3.14 -15.89 10.90
CA LEU A 123 4.13 -14.80 10.89
C LEU A 123 4.09 -13.94 12.16
N ARG A 124 2.90 -13.73 12.74
CA ARG A 124 2.75 -13.04 14.04
C ARG A 124 3.37 -13.82 15.19
N ARG A 125 3.17 -15.14 15.24
CA ARG A 125 3.73 -16.00 16.31
C ARG A 125 5.23 -16.15 16.22
N GLU A 126 5.77 -16.15 15.01
CA GLU A 126 7.21 -16.30 14.74
C GLU A 126 7.98 -14.95 14.84
N SER A 127 7.30 -13.86 15.18
CA SER A 127 7.89 -12.52 15.09
C SER A 127 8.90 -12.23 16.21
N SER A 128 10.18 -12.14 15.82
CA SER A 128 11.23 -11.45 16.57
C SER A 128 11.89 -10.29 15.79
N ILE A 129 11.50 -10.00 14.53
CA ILE A 129 12.25 -9.10 13.63
C ILE A 129 11.34 -8.20 12.76
N LYS A 130 11.84 -6.99 12.46
CA LYS A 130 11.27 -5.91 11.63
C LYS A 130 10.82 -6.34 10.22
N ASP A 131 11.41 -7.40 9.66
CA ASP A 131 11.11 -7.91 8.31
C ASP A 131 9.76 -8.63 8.22
N ASN A 132 9.29 -9.23 9.32
CA ASN A 132 7.97 -9.86 9.35
C ASN A 132 6.83 -8.83 9.26
N GLY A 133 7.10 -7.57 9.62
CA GLY A 133 6.12 -6.47 9.57
C GLY A 133 5.64 -6.15 8.15
N ALA A 134 6.56 -6.02 7.19
CA ALA A 134 6.25 -5.74 5.78
C ALA A 134 5.36 -6.84 5.19
N HIS A 135 5.74 -8.09 5.46
CA HIS A 135 5.05 -9.28 4.99
C HIS A 135 3.61 -9.36 5.52
N ILE A 136 3.41 -9.08 6.81
CA ILE A 136 2.08 -9.03 7.44
C ILE A 136 1.22 -7.91 6.83
N GLY A 137 1.81 -6.75 6.53
CA GLY A 137 1.09 -5.62 5.93
C GLY A 137 0.53 -5.95 4.55
N LEU A 138 1.35 -6.55 3.67
CA LEU A 138 0.92 -6.95 2.33
C LEU A 138 -0.21 -7.99 2.33
N ILE A 139 -0.14 -8.98 3.24
CA ILE A 139 -1.24 -9.93 3.44
C ILE A 139 -2.50 -9.20 3.92
N SER A 140 -2.35 -8.23 4.82
CA SER A 140 -3.48 -7.45 5.35
C SER A 140 -4.19 -6.66 4.25
N ILE A 141 -3.45 -6.04 3.33
CA ILE A 141 -4.02 -5.32 2.19
C ILE A 141 -4.88 -6.27 1.33
N ARG A 142 -4.37 -7.48 1.01
CA ARG A 142 -5.10 -8.49 0.23
C ARG A 142 -6.40 -8.92 0.93
N LEU A 143 -6.37 -9.09 2.25
CA LEU A 143 -7.52 -9.49 3.05
C LEU A 143 -8.56 -8.36 3.20
N PHE A 144 -8.12 -7.10 3.36
CA PHE A 144 -9.01 -5.96 3.54
C PHE A 144 -9.72 -5.54 2.25
N SER A 145 -9.01 -5.59 1.13
CA SER A 145 -9.56 -5.25 -0.19
C SER A 145 -10.39 -6.38 -0.78
N LYS A 146 -10.13 -7.64 -0.39
CA LYS A 146 -10.65 -8.86 -1.04
C LYS A 146 -10.34 -8.95 -2.54
N ASN A 147 -9.49 -8.07 -3.07
CA ASN A 147 -9.03 -8.02 -4.45
C ASN A 147 -7.54 -8.33 -4.56
N LEU A 148 -7.09 -8.77 -5.73
CA LEU A 148 -5.67 -9.03 -5.97
C LEU A 148 -4.85 -7.74 -5.83
N LEU A 149 -3.61 -7.90 -5.37
CA LEU A 149 -2.62 -6.83 -5.35
C LEU A 149 -2.08 -6.63 -6.77
N ASN A 150 -2.13 -5.40 -7.27
CA ASN A 150 -1.46 -5.02 -8.50
C ASN A 150 -0.10 -4.41 -8.14
N VAL A 151 0.97 -4.98 -8.67
CA VAL A 151 2.34 -4.58 -8.33
C VAL A 151 3.13 -4.36 -9.59
N ASP A 152 3.96 -3.33 -9.58
CA ASP A 152 4.87 -3.00 -10.67
C ASP A 152 6.21 -2.48 -10.14
N ILE A 153 7.26 -2.72 -10.92
CA ILE A 153 8.61 -2.23 -10.66
C ILE A 153 9.01 -1.31 -11.81
N ILE A 154 9.12 -0.01 -11.52
CA ILE A 154 9.52 0.99 -12.49
C ILE A 154 11.00 1.29 -12.30
N LYS A 155 11.80 1.10 -13.34
CA LYS A 155 13.24 1.41 -13.34
C LYS A 155 13.47 2.68 -14.15
N GLU A 156 13.98 3.72 -13.49
CA GLU A 156 14.31 5.01 -14.11
C GLU A 156 15.73 5.42 -13.75
N ASN A 157 16.63 5.44 -14.75
CA ASN A 157 18.06 5.65 -14.54
C ASN A 157 18.64 4.63 -13.53
N GLU A 158 19.22 5.11 -12.43
CA GLU A 158 19.76 4.29 -11.34
C GLU A 158 18.71 3.99 -10.24
N ASN A 159 17.49 4.50 -10.38
CA ASN A 159 16.44 4.35 -9.38
C ASN A 159 15.51 3.20 -9.73
N THR A 160 15.07 2.49 -8.68
CA THR A 160 14.05 1.45 -8.77
C THR A 160 12.89 1.82 -7.86
N PHE A 161 11.69 1.89 -8.42
CA PHE A 161 10.46 2.25 -7.71
C PHE A 161 9.55 1.04 -7.60
N PHE A 162 9.05 0.80 -6.39
CA PHE A 162 8.02 -0.17 -6.13
C PHE A 162 6.67 0.54 -6.16
N THR A 163 5.76 0.08 -7.02
CA THR A 163 4.37 0.52 -7.04
C THR A 163 3.48 -0.64 -6.64
N ILE A 164 2.61 -0.39 -5.66
CA ILE A 164 1.57 -1.33 -5.25
C ILE A 164 0.22 -0.63 -5.24
N SER A 165 -0.78 -1.30 -5.80
CA SER A 165 -2.15 -0.82 -5.89
C SER A 165 -3.13 -1.89 -5.47
N SER A 166 -4.19 -1.47 -4.79
CA SER A 166 -5.31 -2.32 -4.42
C SER A 166 -6.64 -1.66 -4.78
N THR A 167 -7.57 -2.46 -5.29
CA THR A 167 -8.91 -2.03 -5.71
C THR A 167 -9.91 -2.35 -4.59
N ILE A 168 -10.78 -1.38 -4.28
CA ILE A 168 -11.87 -1.51 -3.32
C ILE A 168 -13.17 -1.27 -4.10
N SER A 169 -13.96 -2.32 -4.27
CA SER A 169 -15.26 -2.33 -4.96
C SER A 169 -16.39 -2.52 -3.96
#